data_AF-A0A182UDR2-F1
#
_entry.id   AF-A0A182UDR2-F1
#
_cell.length_a   1.000
_cell.length_b   1.000
_cell.length_c   1.000
_cell.angle_alpha   90.00
_cell.angle_beta   90.00
_cell.angle_gamma   90.00
#
_symmetry.space_group_name_H-M   'P 1'
#
loop_
_entity.id
_entity.type
_entity.pdbx_description
1 polymer ?
#
loop_
_entity_poly.entity_id
_entity_poly.type
_entity_poly.pdbx_seq_one_letter_code
_entity_poly.pdbx_strand_id
1 'polypeptide(L)'
;EEEEEEEDDFDDDDEADADEGRYRGRGGTRTYDADGRRRLDKSHKKYMSVQRTLLKHPLRQGFLMTPSYPKYYIGDSTCRWTLYAGVHQRIKLTVLDLALRYDEECRDYLQVVDLNTNQTLFHSCTESSRPIEIVSIQERLEVSVRTTTKVIYPKRGVLIHYTALGCELPSPTPGHMRLVRRTEQRVKYVCDPLHVFPDSGETVRELICTARHTWHRPLPACIGKLQQLHGNCIHGSSWCLPLLCVRVGVCIGKRSS
;
A
#
# COMPACT_ATOMS: atom_id res chain seq x y z
N GLU A 1 0.54 17.28 -35.12
CA GLU A 1 1.97 17.55 -35.38
C GLU A 1 2.29 18.75 -34.51
N GLU A 2 2.87 18.64 -33.33
CA GLU A 2 3.85 17.69 -32.78
C GLU A 2 3.55 17.45 -31.29
N GLU A 3 3.76 16.22 -30.81
CA GLU A 3 3.71 15.84 -29.38
C GLU A 3 5.15 15.85 -28.84
N GLU A 4 5.40 16.56 -27.74
CA GLU A 4 6.68 16.50 -27.02
C GLU A 4 6.58 15.42 -25.93
N GLU A 5 7.32 14.33 -26.12
CA GLU A 5 7.54 13.27 -25.14
C GLU A 5 8.75 13.65 -24.27
N GLU A 6 8.56 13.75 -22.95
CA GLU A 6 9.67 13.83 -21.99
C GLU A 6 10.15 12.41 -21.65
N GLU A 7 11.36 12.07 -22.08
CA GLU A 7 12.10 10.86 -21.69
C GLU A 7 12.82 11.14 -20.35
N ASP A 8 12.44 10.42 -19.29
CA ASP A 8 13.18 10.41 -18.01
C ASP A 8 14.19 9.24 -18.01
N ASP A 9 15.47 9.59 -18.11
CA ASP A 9 16.63 8.71 -17.94
C ASP A 9 16.67 8.11 -16.51
N PHE A 10 16.64 6.78 -16.42
CA PHE A 10 17.01 6.03 -15.21
C PHE A 10 18.28 5.22 -15.50
N ASP A 11 19.40 5.65 -14.91
CA ASP A 11 20.66 4.91 -14.88
C ASP A 11 20.50 3.63 -14.03
N ASP A 12 20.39 2.48 -14.70
CA ASP A 12 20.51 1.13 -14.12
C ASP A 12 22.00 0.71 -14.12
N ASP A 13 22.73 1.04 -13.05
CA ASP A 13 24.05 0.43 -12.76
C ASP A 13 23.88 -0.82 -11.88
N ASP A 14 23.43 -1.92 -12.47
CA ASP A 14 23.53 -3.27 -11.90
C ASP A 14 24.79 -3.97 -12.45
N GLU A 15 25.95 -3.72 -11.83
CA GLU A 15 27.16 -4.53 -12.06
C GLU A 15 26.99 -5.91 -11.39
N ALA A 16 26.68 -6.91 -12.21
CA ALA A 16 26.70 -8.32 -11.84
C ALA A 16 28.11 -8.90 -12.04
N ASP A 17 28.95 -8.85 -11.00
CA ASP A 17 30.22 -9.59 -10.99
C ASP A 17 29.97 -11.08 -10.76
N ALA A 18 29.94 -11.83 -11.85
CA ALA A 18 30.20 -13.27 -11.86
C ALA A 18 31.71 -13.49 -11.97
N ASP A 19 32.38 -13.93 -10.90
CA ASP A 19 33.73 -14.48 -11.01
C ASP A 19 33.76 -15.97 -10.69
N GLU A 20 34.39 -16.68 -11.63
CA GLU A 20 34.44 -18.11 -11.82
C GLU A 20 35.72 -18.67 -11.18
N GLY A 21 35.55 -19.57 -10.21
CA GLY A 21 36.49 -20.65 -9.88
C GLY A 21 37.99 -20.35 -9.69
N ARG A 22 38.47 -20.48 -8.45
CA ARG A 22 39.75 -21.19 -8.20
C ARG A 22 39.88 -21.73 -6.77
N TYR A 23 39.86 -23.05 -6.65
CA TYR A 23 40.32 -23.77 -5.46
C TYR A 23 41.81 -23.49 -5.22
N ARG A 24 42.17 -22.79 -4.14
CA ARG A 24 43.45 -22.93 -3.43
C ARG A 24 43.27 -22.71 -1.94
N GLY A 25 43.72 -23.68 -1.15
CA GLY A 25 43.70 -23.60 0.30
C GLY A 25 44.82 -22.74 0.89
N ARG A 26 44.69 -22.59 2.22
CA ARG A 26 45.73 -22.33 3.22
C ARG A 26 46.07 -20.86 3.52
N GLY A 27 45.93 -20.52 4.82
CA GLY A 27 46.73 -19.50 5.49
C GLY A 27 45.95 -18.27 5.93
N GLY A 28 45.35 -18.31 7.12
CA GLY A 28 44.91 -17.07 7.79
C GLY A 28 46.14 -16.27 8.22
N THR A 29 46.47 -15.21 7.50
CA THR A 29 47.52 -14.25 7.87
C THR A 29 46.99 -13.33 8.97
N ARG A 30 47.57 -13.44 10.18
CA ARG A 30 47.30 -12.50 11.28
C ARG A 30 48.06 -11.20 11.00
N THR A 31 47.38 -10.16 10.55
CA THR A 31 47.96 -8.82 10.40
C THR A 31 47.83 -8.03 11.70
N TYR A 32 48.95 -7.65 12.30
CA TYR A 32 49.04 -6.75 13.45
C TYR A 32 49.35 -5.33 12.96
N ASP A 33 48.80 -4.31 13.61
CA ASP A 33 49.24 -2.92 13.39
C ASP A 33 50.64 -2.69 13.98
N ALA A 34 51.30 -1.60 13.58
CA ALA A 34 52.64 -1.22 14.04
C ALA A 34 52.76 -1.00 15.58
N ASP A 35 51.63 -0.96 16.30
CA ASP A 35 51.51 -0.88 17.77
C ASP A 35 51.10 -2.23 18.42
N GLY A 36 51.18 -3.35 17.70
CA GLY A 36 50.94 -4.70 18.25
C GLY A 36 49.48 -5.03 18.62
N ARG A 37 48.52 -4.16 18.30
CA ARG A 37 47.09 -4.44 18.50
C ARG A 37 46.54 -5.31 17.36
N ARG A 38 45.71 -6.30 17.71
CA ARG A 38 45.00 -7.17 16.76
C ARG A 38 43.99 -6.29 16.00
N ARG A 39 44.16 -6.10 14.69
CA ARG A 39 43.11 -5.53 13.84
C ARG A 39 41.87 -6.42 13.96
N LEU A 40 40.75 -5.85 14.41
CA LEU A 40 39.46 -6.52 14.23
C LEU A 40 39.23 -6.61 12.71
N ASP A 41 39.19 -7.85 12.22
CA ASP A 41 38.86 -8.13 10.84
C ASP A 41 37.44 -7.62 10.56
N LYS A 42 37.34 -6.44 9.93
CA LYS A 42 36.08 -5.86 9.44
C LYS A 42 35.69 -6.57 8.15
N SER A 43 35.35 -7.85 8.20
CA SER A 43 34.83 -8.54 7.02
C SER A 43 34.03 -9.80 7.33
N HIS A 44 32.94 -9.64 8.07
CA HIS A 44 31.75 -10.44 7.81
C HIS A 44 30.72 -9.46 7.26
N LYS A 45 30.60 -9.37 5.93
CA LYS A 45 29.52 -8.61 5.29
C LYS A 45 28.19 -9.21 5.74
N LYS A 46 27.54 -8.57 6.71
CA LYS A 46 26.20 -8.93 7.17
C LYS A 46 25.23 -8.75 6.02
N TYR A 47 24.58 -9.83 5.57
CA TYR A 47 23.59 -9.75 4.49
C TYR A 47 22.34 -9.02 5.00
N MET A 48 22.25 -7.72 4.73
CA MET A 48 21.10 -6.90 5.09
C MET A 48 20.40 -6.44 3.82
N SER A 49 19.20 -6.96 3.56
CA SER A 49 18.31 -6.43 2.53
C SER A 49 17.23 -5.58 3.19
N VAL A 50 17.19 -4.29 2.84
CA VAL A 50 16.14 -3.39 3.28
C VAL A 50 15.37 -2.94 2.05
N GLN A 51 14.10 -3.31 1.97
CA GLN A 51 13.25 -2.96 0.85
C GLN A 51 12.05 -2.16 1.34
N ARG A 52 11.85 -0.97 0.77
CA ARG A 52 10.64 -0.17 1.00
C ARG A 52 9.71 -0.41 -0.17
N THR A 53 8.50 -0.86 0.12
CA THR A 53 7.49 -1.16 -0.89
C THR A 53 6.29 -0.24 -0.69
N LEU A 54 6.05 0.64 -1.66
CA LEU A 54 4.84 1.45 -1.73
C LEU A 54 3.77 0.67 -2.49
N LEU A 55 2.65 0.39 -1.83
CA LEU A 55 1.48 -0.22 -2.45
C LEU A 55 0.71 0.84 -3.25
N LYS A 56 1.22 1.20 -4.43
CA LYS A 56 0.55 2.12 -5.37
C LYS A 56 -0.27 1.35 -6.40
N HIS A 57 -1.24 2.00 -7.04
CA HIS A 57 -1.73 1.48 -8.32
C HIS A 57 -0.58 1.45 -9.34
N PRO A 58 -0.44 0.38 -10.15
CA PRO A 58 -1.34 -0.79 -10.26
C PRO A 58 -1.08 -1.95 -9.28
N LEU A 59 0.01 -1.97 -8.51
CA LEU A 59 0.37 -3.11 -7.65
C LEU A 59 -0.03 -2.92 -6.18
N ARG A 60 -1.22 -3.42 -5.89
CA ARG A 60 -1.84 -3.45 -4.54
C ARG A 60 -1.57 -4.75 -3.78
N GLN A 61 -0.75 -5.63 -4.35
CA GLN A 61 -0.35 -6.90 -3.77
C GLN A 61 0.99 -7.36 -4.34
N GLY A 62 1.63 -8.31 -3.66
CA GLY A 62 2.87 -8.92 -4.11
C GLY A 62 3.36 -9.99 -3.15
N PHE A 63 4.62 -10.39 -3.33
CA PHE A 63 5.26 -11.41 -2.50
C PHE A 63 6.55 -10.89 -1.88
N LEU A 64 6.81 -11.29 -0.64
CA LEU A 64 8.09 -11.11 0.05
C LEU A 64 8.66 -12.50 0.32
N MET A 65 9.95 -12.66 0.10
CA MET A 65 10.64 -13.92 0.38
C MET A 65 12.06 -13.67 0.85
N THR A 66 12.56 -14.58 1.70
CA THR A 66 13.98 -14.58 2.06
C THR A 66 14.84 -14.83 0.83
N PRO A 67 16.09 -14.30 0.79
CA PRO A 67 17.03 -14.59 -0.28
C PRO A 67 17.17 -16.10 -0.49
N SER A 68 17.26 -16.51 -1.76
CA SER A 68 17.37 -17.91 -2.19
C SER A 68 16.13 -18.79 -2.02
N TYR A 69 15.00 -18.31 -1.47
CA TYR A 69 13.76 -19.09 -1.42
C TYR A 69 13.40 -19.67 -2.81
N PRO A 70 13.00 -20.94 -2.96
CA PRO A 70 12.75 -21.94 -1.90
C PRO A 70 13.96 -22.80 -1.51
N LYS A 71 15.17 -22.43 -1.93
CA LYS A 71 16.42 -23.08 -1.48
C LYS A 71 16.71 -22.69 -0.01
N TYR A 72 17.84 -23.17 0.48
CA TYR A 72 18.28 -22.94 1.85
C TYR A 72 18.49 -21.46 2.17
N TYR A 73 17.96 -21.00 3.30
CA TYR A 73 18.10 -19.61 3.70
C TYR A 73 19.51 -19.29 4.20
N ILE A 74 19.92 -18.03 4.01
CA ILE A 74 21.24 -17.52 4.40
C ILE A 74 21.22 -17.11 5.88
N GLY A 75 22.16 -17.63 6.65
CA GLY A 75 22.38 -17.25 8.03
C GLY A 75 23.02 -15.86 8.21
N ASP A 76 23.04 -15.34 9.44
CA ASP A 76 23.60 -14.04 9.82
C ASP A 76 23.09 -12.90 8.92
N SER A 77 21.79 -12.97 8.59
CA SER A 77 21.13 -12.05 7.69
C SER A 77 19.96 -11.36 8.37
N THR A 78 19.63 -10.17 7.88
CA THR A 78 18.46 -9.41 8.33
C THR A 78 17.74 -8.88 7.10
N CYS A 79 16.61 -9.50 6.79
CA CYS A 79 15.71 -8.99 5.76
C CYS A 79 14.68 -8.09 6.43
N ARG A 80 14.47 -6.90 5.88
CA ARG A 80 13.49 -5.95 6.41
C ARG A 80 12.72 -5.31 5.27
N TRP A 81 11.41 -5.50 5.29
CA TRP A 81 10.48 -4.89 4.37
C TRP A 81 9.61 -3.89 5.10
N THR A 82 9.49 -2.69 4.55
CA THR A 82 8.51 -1.71 5.02
C THR A 82 7.45 -1.53 3.96
N LEU A 83 6.21 -1.87 4.29
CA LEU A 83 5.05 -1.76 3.42
C LEU A 83 4.24 -0.51 3.78
N TYR A 84 3.84 0.24 2.76
CA TYR A 84 3.01 1.44 2.90
C TYR A 84 1.77 1.32 2.03
N ALA A 85 0.59 1.30 2.64
CA ALA A 85 -0.70 1.39 1.97
C ALA A 85 -1.20 2.83 1.85
N GLY A 86 -2.23 3.04 1.04
CA GLY A 86 -2.89 4.34 0.93
C GLY A 86 -3.56 4.76 2.24
N VAL A 87 -3.85 6.06 2.36
CA VAL A 87 -4.38 6.63 3.60
C VAL A 87 -5.66 5.91 4.02
N HIS A 88 -5.71 5.51 5.29
CA HIS A 88 -6.77 4.71 5.90
C HIS A 88 -6.91 3.27 5.37
N GLN A 89 -6.13 2.81 4.39
CA GLN A 89 -6.09 1.38 4.07
C GLN A 89 -5.31 0.60 5.13
N ARG A 90 -5.55 -0.71 5.16
CA ARG A 90 -4.79 -1.67 5.99
C ARG A 90 -4.07 -2.64 5.07
N ILE A 91 -3.16 -3.42 5.62
CA ILE A 91 -2.35 -4.40 4.89
C ILE A 91 -2.64 -5.76 5.48
N LYS A 92 -3.03 -6.72 4.63
CA LYS A 92 -3.12 -8.13 4.99
C LYS A 92 -1.87 -8.84 4.50
N LEU A 93 -1.22 -9.55 5.40
CA LEU A 93 -0.20 -10.53 5.10
C LEU A 93 -0.79 -11.93 5.20
N THR A 94 -0.37 -12.78 4.27
CA THR A 94 -0.60 -14.21 4.30
C THR A 94 0.77 -14.88 4.27
N VAL A 95 1.25 -15.35 5.42
CA VAL A 95 2.50 -16.11 5.50
C VAL A 95 2.23 -17.50 4.92
N LEU A 96 2.69 -17.76 3.71
CA LEU A 96 2.41 -18.99 2.95
C LEU A 96 3.33 -20.14 3.36
N ASP A 97 4.58 -19.84 3.67
CA ASP A 97 5.58 -20.80 4.15
C ASP A 97 6.50 -20.11 5.15
N LEU A 98 6.63 -20.70 6.34
CA LEU A 98 7.55 -20.28 7.37
C LEU A 98 8.39 -21.49 7.76
N ALA A 99 9.64 -21.51 7.36
CA ALA A 99 10.59 -22.59 7.64
C ALA A 99 11.93 -21.98 8.06
N LEU A 100 12.04 -21.65 9.34
CA LEU A 100 13.25 -21.18 9.99
C LEU A 100 13.78 -22.22 10.96
N ARG A 101 15.02 -22.05 11.42
CA ARG A 101 15.56 -22.87 12.50
C ARG A 101 14.79 -22.59 13.79
N TYR A 102 14.27 -23.65 14.39
CA TYR A 102 13.68 -23.60 15.71
C TYR A 102 14.74 -23.86 16.79
N ASP A 103 14.70 -23.07 17.85
CA ASP A 103 15.41 -23.25 19.11
C ASP A 103 14.63 -22.61 20.26
N GLU A 104 14.96 -22.93 21.50
CA GLU A 104 14.24 -22.44 22.68
C GLU A 104 14.27 -20.91 22.78
N GLU A 105 15.37 -20.28 22.36
CA GLU A 105 15.52 -18.83 22.34
C GLU A 105 14.90 -18.16 21.11
N CYS A 106 14.39 -18.94 20.14
CA CYS A 106 13.77 -18.45 18.91
C CYS A 106 14.66 -17.42 18.18
N ARG A 107 15.95 -17.73 18.04
CA ARG A 107 16.97 -16.79 17.54
C ARG A 107 16.80 -16.44 16.06
N ASP A 108 16.27 -17.38 15.26
CA ASP A 108 15.95 -17.16 13.85
C ASP A 108 14.42 -17.00 13.73
N TYR A 109 13.91 -15.80 13.47
CA TYR A 109 12.48 -15.51 13.57
C TYR A 109 11.96 -14.59 12.46
N LEU A 110 10.65 -14.70 12.23
CA LEU A 110 9.83 -13.74 11.50
C LEU A 110 9.10 -12.86 12.51
N GLN A 111 9.20 -11.54 12.34
CA GLN A 111 8.48 -10.55 13.13
C GLN A 111 7.72 -9.58 12.23
N VAL A 112 6.50 -9.24 12.62
CA VAL A 112 5.65 -8.25 11.95
C VAL A 112 5.24 -7.20 12.98
N VAL A 113 5.49 -5.92 12.65
CA VAL A 113 5.21 -4.77 13.51
C VAL A 113 4.37 -3.76 12.74
N ASP A 114 3.31 -3.26 13.38
CA ASP A 114 2.59 -2.09 12.88
C ASP A 114 3.36 -0.82 13.24
N LEU A 115 3.83 -0.08 12.24
CA LEU A 115 4.73 1.06 12.46
C LEU A 115 4.00 2.33 12.92
N ASN A 116 2.68 2.40 12.77
CA ASN A 116 1.92 3.53 13.27
C ASN A 116 1.65 3.40 14.77
N THR A 117 1.37 2.19 15.25
CA THR A 117 1.06 1.90 16.66
C THR A 117 2.26 1.35 17.44
N ASN A 118 3.34 0.97 16.77
CA ASN A 118 4.50 0.26 17.31
C ASN A 118 4.14 -1.09 17.99
N GLN A 119 3.04 -1.72 17.60
CA GLN A 119 2.62 -3.00 18.14
C GLN A 119 3.21 -4.16 17.32
N THR A 120 3.81 -5.15 17.99
CA THR A 120 4.16 -6.43 17.36
C THR A 120 2.89 -7.25 17.14
N LEU A 121 2.56 -7.50 15.87
CA LEU A 121 1.38 -8.26 15.47
C LEU A 121 1.68 -9.76 15.35
N PHE A 122 2.93 -10.11 15.05
CA PHE A 122 3.36 -11.51 14.92
C PHE A 122 4.84 -11.65 15.24
N HIS A 123 5.20 -12.75 15.90
CA HIS A 123 6.58 -13.14 16.17
C HIS A 123 6.66 -14.67 16.29
N SER A 124 7.37 -15.34 15.38
CA SER A 124 7.52 -16.80 15.43
C SER A 124 8.75 -17.30 14.68
N CYS A 125 9.32 -18.39 15.19
CA CYS A 125 10.35 -19.24 14.56
C CYS A 125 9.81 -20.67 14.29
N THR A 126 8.53 -20.92 14.59
CA THR A 126 7.94 -22.25 14.43
C THR A 126 7.66 -22.52 12.96
N GLU A 127 8.06 -23.70 12.48
CA GLU A 127 7.77 -24.09 11.10
C GLU A 127 6.26 -24.25 10.89
N SER A 128 5.74 -23.60 9.85
CA SER A 128 4.35 -23.72 9.42
C SER A 128 4.27 -23.73 7.91
N SER A 129 3.63 -24.77 7.38
CA SER A 129 3.23 -24.88 5.97
C SER A 129 1.76 -24.47 5.74
N ARG A 130 1.04 -24.11 6.81
CA ARG A 130 -0.33 -23.60 6.72
C ARG A 130 -0.31 -22.07 6.66
N PRO A 131 -1.14 -21.44 5.80
CA PRO A 131 -1.23 -20.00 5.73
C PRO A 131 -1.58 -19.35 7.07
N ILE A 132 -0.78 -18.36 7.49
CA ILE A 132 -1.07 -17.52 8.67
C ILE A 132 -1.48 -16.14 8.18
N GLU A 133 -2.66 -15.69 8.60
CA GLU A 133 -3.17 -14.36 8.24
C GLU A 133 -2.86 -13.34 9.33
N ILE A 134 -2.28 -12.21 8.93
CA ILE A 134 -1.96 -11.09 9.83
C ILE A 134 -2.48 -9.82 9.18
N VAL A 135 -3.25 -9.02 9.91
CA VAL A 135 -3.81 -7.76 9.40
C VAL A 135 -3.23 -6.59 10.18
N SER A 136 -2.63 -5.62 9.48
CA SER A 136 -2.09 -4.39 10.09
C SER A 136 -3.19 -3.60 10.79
N ILE A 137 -2.85 -2.71 11.72
CA ILE A 137 -3.82 -1.81 12.37
C ILE A 137 -4.03 -0.58 11.50
N GLN A 138 -2.95 -0.02 10.95
CA GLN A 138 -2.97 1.17 10.08
C GLN A 138 -2.22 0.90 8.75
N GLU A 139 -1.84 1.96 8.05
CA GLU A 139 -1.31 1.89 6.68
C GLU A 139 0.18 1.53 6.57
N ARG A 140 0.94 1.46 7.69
CA ARG A 140 2.38 1.15 7.66
C ARG A 140 2.72 -0.10 8.44
N LEU A 141 3.40 -1.04 7.80
CA LEU A 141 3.77 -2.33 8.38
C LEU A 141 5.25 -2.63 8.11
N GLU A 142 5.98 -3.10 9.13
CA GLU A 142 7.31 -3.65 8.99
C GLU A 142 7.26 -5.17 9.11
N VAL A 143 7.86 -5.85 8.15
CA VAL A 143 8.09 -7.29 8.16
C VAL A 143 9.60 -7.50 8.25
N SER A 144 10.07 -8.26 9.22
CA SER A 144 11.49 -8.55 9.36
C SER A 144 11.74 -10.03 9.60
N VAL A 145 12.76 -10.54 8.94
CA VAL A 145 13.30 -11.89 9.18
C VAL A 145 14.73 -11.72 9.65
N ARG A 146 15.02 -12.23 10.84
CA ARG A 146 16.36 -12.21 11.44
C ARG A 146 16.85 -13.62 11.57
N THR A 147 18.08 -13.87 11.12
CA THR A 147 18.76 -15.16 11.25
C THR A 147 20.12 -14.95 11.91
N THR A 148 20.54 -15.91 12.72
CA THR A 148 21.78 -15.82 13.54
C THR A 148 22.76 -16.95 13.23
N THR A 149 22.37 -17.91 12.41
CA THR A 149 23.21 -19.01 11.96
C THR A 149 24.40 -18.48 11.16
N LYS A 150 25.61 -19.02 11.34
CA LYS A 150 26.81 -18.47 10.66
C LYS A 150 26.95 -18.86 9.18
N VAL A 151 26.13 -19.81 8.74
CA VAL A 151 26.20 -20.44 7.42
C VAL A 151 24.79 -20.61 6.87
N ILE A 152 24.70 -21.03 5.60
CA ILE A 152 23.44 -21.46 4.98
C ILE A 152 22.79 -22.55 5.84
N TYR A 153 21.51 -22.41 6.17
CA TYR A 153 20.77 -23.36 6.99
C TYR A 153 19.76 -24.14 6.15
N PRO A 154 19.63 -25.48 6.30
CA PRO A 154 18.87 -26.33 5.38
C PRO A 154 17.35 -26.26 5.58
N LYS A 155 16.78 -25.06 5.52
CA LYS A 155 15.34 -24.78 5.54
C LYS A 155 15.02 -23.72 4.48
N ARG A 156 13.78 -23.72 3.99
CA ARG A 156 13.36 -22.92 2.84
C ARG A 156 13.37 -21.41 3.12
N GLY A 157 13.24 -21.00 4.37
CA GLY A 157 13.11 -19.60 4.75
C GLY A 157 11.65 -19.16 4.84
N VAL A 158 11.30 -18.03 4.23
CA VAL A 158 9.97 -17.43 4.38
C VAL A 158 9.40 -17.04 3.02
N LEU A 159 8.11 -17.29 2.80
CA LEU A 159 7.31 -16.77 1.69
C LEU A 159 6.03 -16.12 2.24
N ILE A 160 5.82 -14.85 1.91
CA ILE A 160 4.67 -14.06 2.36
C ILE A 160 4.01 -13.42 1.15
N HIS A 161 2.70 -13.56 1.03
CA HIS A 161 1.88 -12.75 0.14
C HIS A 161 1.34 -11.56 0.93
N TYR A 162 1.39 -10.37 0.35
CA TYR A 162 0.81 -9.17 0.95
C TYR A 162 -0.22 -8.56 0.00
N THR A 163 -1.27 -7.96 0.57
CA THR A 163 -2.30 -7.23 -0.18
C THR A 163 -2.79 -6.05 0.63
N ALA A 164 -3.06 -4.92 -0.03
CA ALA A 164 -3.80 -3.83 0.56
C ALA A 164 -5.26 -4.28 0.81
N LEU A 165 -5.88 -3.80 1.89
CA LEU A 165 -7.28 -4.02 2.21
C LEU A 165 -8.08 -2.73 1.98
N GLY A 166 -9.19 -2.90 1.27
CA GLY A 166 -10.07 -1.82 0.85
C GLY A 166 -9.50 -0.90 -0.22
N CYS A 167 -10.14 0.25 -0.39
CA CYS A 167 -9.87 1.19 -1.47
C CYS A 167 -9.42 2.54 -0.89
N GLU A 168 -8.60 3.25 -1.65
CA GLU A 168 -8.14 4.60 -1.33
C GLU A 168 -9.31 5.57 -1.42
N LEU A 169 -9.44 6.47 -0.45
CA LEU A 169 -10.44 7.52 -0.51
C LEU A 169 -9.93 8.68 -1.39
N PRO A 170 -10.82 9.36 -2.13
CA PRO A 170 -10.46 10.62 -2.76
C PRO A 170 -10.00 11.63 -1.69
N SER A 171 -8.83 12.20 -1.91
CA SER A 171 -8.22 13.22 -1.04
C SER A 171 -7.80 14.42 -1.89
N PRO A 172 -8.34 15.63 -1.66
CA PRO A 172 -9.35 15.95 -0.63
C PRO A 172 -10.72 15.31 -0.93
N THR A 173 -11.56 15.21 0.11
CA THR A 173 -12.96 14.78 -0.08
C THR A 173 -13.65 15.77 -1.04
N PRO A 174 -14.41 15.30 -2.05
CA PRO A 174 -15.12 16.19 -2.97
C PRO A 174 -16.08 17.13 -2.23
N GLY A 175 -16.41 18.28 -2.84
CA GLY A 175 -17.16 19.36 -2.17
C GLY A 175 -18.56 18.97 -1.67
N HIS A 176 -18.98 19.65 -0.60
CA HIS A 176 -20.31 19.58 0.01
C HIS A 176 -20.77 18.18 0.46
N MET A 177 -19.83 17.36 0.94
CA MET A 177 -20.14 16.04 1.50
C MET A 177 -19.22 15.68 2.65
N ARG A 178 -19.67 14.70 3.44
CA ARG A 178 -18.92 14.11 4.54
C ARG A 178 -18.91 12.58 4.46
N LEU A 179 -17.77 11.99 4.79
CA LEU A 179 -17.66 10.54 5.02
C LEU A 179 -18.32 10.21 6.35
N VAL A 180 -19.35 9.35 6.34
CA VAL A 180 -20.07 8.95 7.58
C VAL A 180 -19.77 7.54 8.02
N ARG A 181 -19.40 6.65 7.10
CA ARG A 181 -19.08 5.26 7.41
C ARG A 181 -18.01 4.76 6.46
N ARG A 182 -17.02 4.04 7.00
CA ARG A 182 -15.99 3.37 6.20
C ARG A 182 -15.69 1.98 6.75
N THR A 183 -15.61 1.04 5.82
CA THR A 183 -15.15 -0.34 6.00
C THR A 183 -14.21 -0.69 4.86
N GLU A 184 -13.58 -1.86 4.92
CA GLU A 184 -12.72 -2.34 3.84
C GLU A 184 -13.49 -2.50 2.52
N GLN A 185 -14.77 -2.89 2.57
CA GLN A 185 -15.57 -3.15 1.37
C GLN A 185 -16.48 -2.00 0.97
N ARG A 186 -16.92 -1.16 1.91
CA ARG A 186 -17.96 -0.15 1.68
C ARG A 186 -17.64 1.17 2.35
N VAL A 187 -18.01 2.27 1.70
CA VAL A 187 -17.97 3.63 2.29
C VAL A 187 -19.26 4.35 1.97
N LYS A 188 -19.75 5.11 2.94
CA LYS A 188 -20.95 5.91 2.83
C LYS A 188 -20.60 7.39 2.96
N TYR A 189 -20.97 8.16 1.96
CA TYR A 189 -20.94 9.61 1.94
C TYR A 189 -22.35 10.18 2.10
N VAL A 190 -22.44 11.34 2.73
CA VAL A 190 -23.68 12.11 2.88
C VAL A 190 -23.39 13.55 2.48
N CYS A 191 -24.21 14.09 1.58
CA CYS A 191 -24.14 15.49 1.19
C CYS A 191 -24.55 16.40 2.35
N ASP A 192 -24.05 17.63 2.33
CA ASP A 192 -24.49 18.69 3.24
C ASP A 192 -25.97 19.05 3.00
N PRO A 193 -26.64 19.72 3.96
CA PRO A 193 -28.00 20.19 3.77
C PRO A 193 -28.17 20.96 2.45
N LEU A 194 -29.30 20.74 1.77
CA LEU A 194 -29.64 21.31 0.45
C LEU A 194 -28.77 20.86 -0.73
N HIS A 195 -27.88 19.87 -0.54
CA HIS A 195 -27.07 19.29 -1.62
C HIS A 195 -27.47 17.86 -1.94
N VAL A 196 -27.23 17.43 -3.18
CA VAL A 196 -27.52 16.09 -3.71
C VAL A 196 -26.44 15.65 -4.70
N PHE A 197 -26.32 14.35 -4.94
CA PHE A 197 -25.46 13.82 -6.00
C PHE A 197 -26.06 14.12 -7.38
N PRO A 198 -25.29 14.66 -8.33
CA PRO A 198 -25.80 15.15 -9.62
C PRO A 198 -26.46 14.07 -10.47
N ASP A 199 -25.98 12.84 -10.39
CA ASP A 199 -26.42 11.70 -11.20
C ASP A 199 -27.62 10.94 -10.59
N SER A 200 -27.81 10.96 -9.27
CA SER A 200 -28.94 10.24 -8.63
C SER A 200 -29.98 11.15 -7.98
N GLY A 201 -29.67 12.41 -7.72
CA GLY A 201 -30.52 13.32 -6.95
C GLY A 201 -30.67 12.94 -5.47
N GLU A 202 -29.90 11.96 -4.98
CA GLU A 202 -29.93 11.50 -3.60
C GLU A 202 -28.97 12.29 -2.71
N THR A 203 -29.24 12.34 -1.40
CA THR A 203 -28.36 12.98 -0.41
C THR A 203 -27.29 12.04 0.15
N VAL A 204 -27.34 10.76 -0.22
CA VAL A 204 -26.50 9.69 0.33
C VAL A 204 -25.93 8.87 -0.82
N ARG A 205 -24.67 8.46 -0.72
CA ARG A 205 -24.04 7.56 -1.67
C ARG A 205 -23.21 6.52 -0.95
N GLU A 206 -23.36 5.27 -1.33
CA GLU A 206 -22.52 4.18 -0.87
C GLU A 206 -21.66 3.63 -2.01
N LEU A 207 -20.35 3.57 -1.80
CA LEU A 207 -19.39 3.00 -2.73
C LEU A 207 -18.94 1.62 -2.25
N ILE A 208 -18.83 0.68 -3.19
CA ILE A 208 -18.32 -0.66 -2.96
C ILE A 208 -16.91 -0.75 -3.56
N CYS A 209 -15.97 -1.27 -2.78
CA CYS A 209 -14.62 -1.56 -3.19
C CYS A 209 -14.59 -2.89 -3.94
N THR A 210 -14.12 -2.88 -5.18
CA THR A 210 -14.03 -4.08 -6.01
C THR A 210 -12.84 -4.96 -5.61
N ALA A 211 -12.76 -6.19 -6.12
CA ALA A 211 -11.60 -7.06 -5.93
C ALA A 211 -10.30 -6.49 -6.51
N ARG A 212 -10.40 -5.54 -7.46
CA ARG A 212 -9.25 -4.78 -7.98
C ARG A 212 -8.88 -3.59 -7.09
N HIS A 213 -9.54 -3.49 -5.94
CA HIS A 213 -9.44 -2.39 -4.99
C HIS A 213 -9.69 -1.00 -5.61
N THR A 214 -10.56 -0.93 -6.62
CA THR A 214 -11.08 0.33 -7.14
C THR A 214 -12.54 0.50 -6.71
N TRP A 215 -13.01 1.74 -6.60
CA TRP A 215 -14.44 1.99 -6.35
C TRP A 215 -15.26 1.56 -7.57
N HIS A 216 -16.37 0.87 -7.34
CA HIS A 216 -17.25 0.36 -8.40
C HIS A 216 -17.87 1.47 -9.28
N ARG A 217 -17.87 2.72 -8.81
CA ARG A 217 -18.43 3.91 -9.46
C ARG A 217 -17.66 5.16 -9.01
N PRO A 218 -17.63 6.23 -9.83
CA PRO A 218 -17.00 7.50 -9.46
C PRO A 218 -17.75 8.22 -8.34
N LEU A 219 -17.06 9.14 -7.66
CA LEU A 219 -17.62 10.00 -6.61
C LEU A 219 -17.57 11.47 -7.03
N PRO A 220 -18.61 12.01 -7.68
CA PRO A 220 -18.71 13.44 -8.01
C PRO A 220 -19.02 14.27 -6.76
N ALA A 221 -18.65 15.55 -6.78
CA ALA A 221 -19.03 16.51 -5.74
C ALA A 221 -20.56 16.70 -5.67
N CYS A 222 -21.10 16.96 -4.49
CA CYS A 222 -22.53 17.24 -4.36
C CYS A 222 -22.86 18.64 -4.90
N ILE A 223 -24.01 18.77 -5.56
CA ILE A 223 -24.51 20.05 -6.10
C ILE A 223 -25.73 20.52 -5.32
N GLY A 224 -26.02 21.82 -5.37
CA GLY A 224 -27.22 22.36 -4.73
C GLY A 224 -28.49 21.83 -5.40
N LYS A 225 -29.53 21.49 -4.62
CA LYS A 225 -30.83 21.02 -5.14
C LYS A 225 -31.45 21.99 -6.16
N LEU A 226 -31.19 23.30 -6.01
CA LEU A 226 -31.62 24.31 -6.98
C LEU A 226 -30.91 24.15 -8.33
N GLN A 227 -29.63 23.80 -8.36
CA GLN A 227 -28.89 23.56 -9.61
C GLN A 227 -29.34 22.26 -10.29
N GLN A 228 -29.66 21.21 -9.51
CA GLN A 228 -30.23 19.95 -10.03
C GLN A 228 -31.51 20.19 -10.87
N LEU A 229 -32.37 21.11 -10.42
CA LEU A 229 -33.61 21.47 -11.13
C LEU A 229 -33.35 22.19 -12.46
N HIS A 230 -32.27 22.98 -12.55
CA HIS A 230 -31.87 23.67 -13.78
C HIS A 230 -31.04 22.78 -14.73
N GLY A 231 -30.33 21.78 -14.21
CA GLY A 231 -29.54 20.83 -15.00
C GLY A 231 -30.37 19.86 -15.86
N ASN A 232 -31.65 19.69 -15.55
CA ASN A 232 -32.60 18.94 -16.38
C ASN A 232 -33.19 19.77 -17.54
N CYS A 233 -32.78 21.02 -17.71
CA CYS A 233 -33.25 21.90 -18.77
C CYS A 233 -32.24 22.05 -19.92
N ILE A 234 -31.61 20.98 -20.42
CA ILE A 234 -30.88 21.05 -21.69
C ILE A 234 -31.02 19.73 -22.47
N HIS A 235 -32.05 19.65 -23.32
CA HIS A 235 -31.95 19.31 -24.74
C HIS A 235 -33.18 19.86 -25.47
N GLY A 236 -33.01 21.02 -26.11
CA GLY A 236 -33.85 21.51 -27.21
C GLY A 236 -35.25 22.02 -26.87
N SER A 237 -35.38 23.20 -26.25
CA SER A 237 -36.46 24.15 -26.59
C SER A 237 -36.24 25.51 -25.91
N SER A 238 -36.40 26.57 -26.69
CA SER A 238 -36.01 27.95 -26.44
C SER A 238 -36.88 28.72 -25.42
N TRP A 239 -37.22 28.16 -24.25
CA TRP A 239 -38.01 28.88 -23.24
C TRP A 239 -37.64 28.47 -21.81
N CYS A 240 -36.58 29.06 -21.26
CA CYS A 240 -36.39 29.14 -19.81
C CYS A 240 -36.85 30.52 -19.33
N LEU A 241 -38.10 30.61 -18.87
CA LEU A 241 -38.53 31.73 -18.02
C LEU A 241 -38.15 31.40 -16.57
N PRO A 242 -37.49 32.31 -15.83
CA PRO A 242 -37.21 32.10 -14.42
C PRO A 242 -38.51 32.33 -13.63
N LEU A 243 -39.27 31.27 -13.34
CA LEU A 243 -40.36 31.34 -12.38
C LEU A 243 -39.80 31.20 -10.96
N LEU A 244 -39.24 32.31 -10.48
CA LEU A 244 -39.19 32.61 -9.05
C LEU A 244 -40.62 32.93 -8.60
N CYS A 245 -41.43 31.91 -8.33
CA CYS A 245 -42.75 32.13 -7.72
C CYS A 245 -42.59 32.19 -6.19
N VAL A 246 -41.90 33.23 -5.72
CA VAL A 246 -41.98 33.67 -4.32
C VAL A 246 -43.06 34.75 -4.25
N ARG A 247 -44.09 34.46 -3.43
CA ARG A 247 -45.10 35.36 -2.88
C ARG A 247 -44.88 36.86 -3.18
N VAL A 248 -45.76 37.44 -4.01
CA VAL A 248 -46.58 38.66 -3.82
C VAL A 248 -47.15 39.01 -5.19
N GLY A 249 -48.44 39.35 -5.26
CA GLY A 249 -49.23 39.40 -6.48
C GLY A 249 -48.83 40.46 -7.52
N VAL A 250 -49.64 40.44 -8.59
CA VAL A 250 -49.71 41.37 -9.74
C VAL A 250 -49.02 40.84 -11.01
N CYS A 251 -49.81 40.21 -11.89
CA CYS A 251 -49.49 40.05 -13.30
C CYS A 251 -50.06 41.25 -14.08
N ILE A 252 -49.20 42.12 -14.62
CA ILE A 252 -49.60 43.12 -15.63
C ILE A 252 -49.19 42.58 -16.99
N GLY A 253 -50.18 42.20 -17.80
CA GLY A 253 -49.97 41.86 -19.21
C GLY A 253 -49.69 43.12 -20.03
N LYS A 254 -48.56 43.14 -20.75
CA LYS A 254 -48.32 44.10 -21.83
C LYS A 254 -48.91 43.54 -23.13
N ARG A 255 -49.90 44.23 -23.70
CA ARG A 255 -50.25 44.12 -25.13
C ARG A 255 -49.14 44.80 -25.94
N SER A 256 -48.59 44.09 -26.92
CA SER A 256 -47.77 44.66 -27.98
C SER A 256 -48.66 45.37 -29.01
N SER A 257 -48.21 46.56 -29.44
CA SER A 257 -48.69 47.26 -30.64
C SER A 257 -48.36 46.49 -31.91
#